data_AF-A0A498GCI9-F1
#
_entry.id   AF-A0A498GCI9-F1
#
_cell.length_a   1.000
_cell.length_b   1.000
_cell.length_c   1.000
_cell.angle_alpha   90.00
_cell.angle_beta   90.00
_cell.angle_gamma   90.00
#
_symmetry.space_group_name_H-M   'P 1'
#
loop_
_entity.id
_entity.type
_entity.pdbx_description
1 polymer ?
#
loop_
_entity_poly.entity_id
_entity_poly.type
_entity_poly.pdbx_seq_one_letter_code
_entity_poly.pdbx_strand_id
1 'polypeptide(L)'
;MVSEAEIERLRREADTILTRIQAVEETLARARENPGDHWDDGELTTTLATPQGEPIDVRLDFDADAAENAQHRYERAAELEAELERQRAVVGQLAPLPADPIAYLVCYHLDTVEGNYPRSIAGHLDAERNHVEDLCSEMETAGLLERVESGTVKQRRVKAKQADEVRQHHTYYRLSREGDHLLRFLSEREGKLNVLRHLQDGQRIATRLARGGPDYPRMTAEELEMDFEYVRHLYRALQRVGLVTTYEGSTIKGSERKLKPKSETHRKHTYYVTTPVAEQLLRDLDD
;
A
#
# COMPACT_ATOMS: atom_id res chain seq x y z
N MET A 1 11.43 -6.34 4.91
CA MET A 1 10.82 -7.18 3.83
C MET A 1 10.77 -8.68 4.16
N VAL A 2 9.56 -9.25 4.31
CA VAL A 2 9.35 -10.72 4.38
C VAL A 2 9.71 -11.34 3.03
N SER A 3 10.63 -12.31 3.00
CA SER A 3 11.04 -12.98 1.77
C SER A 3 10.74 -14.47 1.84
N GLU A 4 10.37 -15.09 0.72
CA GLU A 4 10.19 -16.55 0.63
C GLU A 4 11.47 -17.29 1.05
N ALA A 5 12.64 -16.72 0.77
CA ALA A 5 13.94 -17.26 1.17
C ALA A 5 14.09 -17.36 2.70
N GLU A 6 13.54 -16.41 3.47
CA GLU A 6 13.57 -16.43 4.94
C GLU A 6 12.69 -17.56 5.49
N ILE A 7 11.48 -17.72 4.94
CA ILE A 7 10.54 -18.77 5.32
C ILE A 7 11.16 -20.15 5.01
N GLU A 8 11.75 -20.30 3.84
CA GLU A 8 12.43 -21.54 3.43
C GLU A 8 13.63 -21.84 4.34
N ARG A 9 14.42 -20.82 4.72
CA ARG A 9 15.53 -20.99 5.67
C ARG A 9 15.03 -21.51 7.02
N LEU A 10 14.01 -20.88 7.61
CA LEU A 10 13.46 -21.31 8.90
C LEU A 10 12.91 -22.74 8.87
N ARG A 11 12.21 -23.12 7.80
CA ARG A 11 11.74 -24.49 7.59
C ARG A 11 12.91 -25.48 7.49
N ARG A 12 13.94 -25.14 6.72
CA ARG A 12 15.15 -25.97 6.57
C ARG A 12 15.89 -26.15 7.89
N GLU A 13 16.03 -25.10 8.69
CA GLU A 13 16.61 -25.18 10.03
C GLU A 13 15.78 -26.10 10.94
N ALA A 14 14.45 -25.92 10.96
CA ALA A 14 13.55 -26.74 11.78
C ALA A 14 13.59 -28.23 11.40
N ASP A 15 13.51 -28.55 10.11
CA ASP A 15 13.63 -29.90 9.58
C ASP A 15 14.99 -30.53 9.95
N THR A 16 16.06 -29.73 9.87
CA THR A 16 17.41 -30.20 10.21
C THR A 16 17.55 -30.49 11.70
N ILE A 17 16.99 -29.64 12.57
CA ILE A 17 16.97 -29.87 14.02
C ILE A 17 16.19 -31.17 14.33
N LEU A 18 14.98 -31.35 13.78
CA LEU A 18 14.18 -32.55 14.04
C LEU A 18 14.84 -33.84 13.53
N THR A 19 15.43 -33.81 12.35
CA THR A 19 16.14 -34.98 11.79
C THR A 19 17.46 -35.28 12.49
N ARG A 20 17.98 -34.35 13.30
CA ARG A 20 19.21 -34.47 14.10
C ARG A 20 18.96 -34.30 15.59
N ILE A 21 17.75 -34.61 16.06
CA ILE A 21 17.29 -34.31 17.42
C ILE A 21 18.27 -34.77 18.51
N GLN A 22 18.79 -36.00 18.41
CA GLN A 22 19.75 -36.55 19.36
C GLN A 22 21.08 -35.77 19.36
N ALA A 23 21.59 -35.40 18.19
CA ALA A 23 22.84 -34.65 18.08
C ALA A 23 22.68 -33.22 18.65
N VAL A 24 21.51 -32.63 18.47
CA VAL A 24 21.17 -31.31 19.04
C VAL A 24 21.06 -31.40 20.56
N GLU A 25 20.34 -32.40 21.10
CA GLU A 25 20.23 -32.64 22.54
C GLU A 25 21.60 -32.88 23.19
N GLU A 26 22.46 -33.69 22.58
CA GLU A 26 23.82 -33.88 23.05
C GLU A 26 24.64 -32.59 23.04
N THR A 27 24.45 -31.76 22.01
CA THR A 27 25.17 -30.49 21.88
C THR A 27 24.73 -29.50 22.97
N LEU A 28 23.41 -29.39 23.21
CA LEU A 28 22.85 -28.60 24.30
C LEU A 28 23.31 -29.12 25.68
N ALA A 29 23.28 -30.45 25.89
CA ALA A 29 23.75 -31.06 27.14
C ALA A 29 25.24 -30.79 27.39
N ARG A 30 26.09 -30.94 26.38
CA ARG A 30 27.52 -30.60 26.49
C ARG A 30 27.72 -29.12 26.77
N ALA A 31 26.95 -28.22 26.14
CA ALA A 31 27.04 -26.79 26.41
C ALA A 31 26.65 -26.45 27.86
N ARG A 32 25.71 -27.18 28.47
CA ARG A 32 25.34 -27.02 29.90
C ARG A 32 26.44 -27.43 30.87
N GLU A 33 27.36 -28.29 30.45
CA GLU A 33 28.48 -28.75 31.29
C GLU A 33 29.74 -27.91 31.08
N ASN A 34 29.78 -27.05 30.06
CA ASN A 34 30.96 -26.28 29.69
C ASN A 34 30.72 -24.76 29.82
N PRO A 35 31.71 -24.00 30.33
CA PRO A 35 31.65 -22.54 30.28
C PRO A 35 31.76 -22.05 28.84
N GLY A 36 31.06 -20.97 28.50
CA GLY A 36 31.06 -20.35 27.17
C GLY A 36 30.08 -19.19 27.06
N ASP A 37 30.17 -18.44 25.96
CA ASP A 37 29.40 -17.20 25.71
C ASP A 37 27.87 -17.46 25.67
N HIS A 38 27.45 -18.70 25.41
CA HIS A 38 26.05 -19.12 25.40
C HIS A 38 25.33 -18.94 26.74
N TRP A 39 26.06 -18.86 27.86
CA TRP A 39 25.48 -18.54 29.17
C TRP A 39 25.07 -17.07 29.31
N ASP A 40 25.75 -16.17 28.61
CA ASP A 40 25.45 -14.73 28.61
C ASP A 40 24.44 -14.38 27.50
N ASP A 41 24.58 -15.01 26.32
CA ASP A 41 23.74 -14.73 25.14
C ASP A 41 22.40 -15.48 25.14
N GLY A 42 22.29 -16.57 25.92
CA GLY A 42 21.12 -17.46 25.91
C GLY A 42 21.00 -18.32 24.65
N GLU A 43 22.03 -18.33 23.81
CA GLU A 43 22.00 -18.94 22.49
C GLU A 43 23.27 -19.74 22.19
N LEU A 44 23.12 -20.85 21.49
CA LEU A 44 24.21 -21.74 21.10
C LEU A 44 24.23 -21.92 19.58
N THR A 45 25.30 -21.45 18.94
CA THR A 45 25.49 -21.70 17.50
C THR A 45 26.14 -23.06 17.28
N THR A 46 25.54 -23.89 16.42
CA THR A 46 26.08 -25.19 16.04
C THR A 46 25.91 -25.45 14.55
N THR A 47 26.86 -26.17 13.95
CA THR A 47 26.78 -26.60 12.55
C THR A 47 26.14 -27.97 12.47
N LEU A 48 25.01 -28.07 11.76
CA LEU A 48 24.28 -29.32 11.53
C LEU A 48 24.32 -29.69 10.05
N ALA A 49 24.38 -30.98 9.75
CA ALA A 49 24.18 -31.47 8.39
C ALA A 49 22.68 -31.62 8.11
N THR A 50 22.19 -30.92 7.08
CA THR A 50 20.81 -31.03 6.57
C THR A 50 20.48 -32.49 6.19
N PRO A 51 19.20 -32.81 5.96
CA PRO A 51 18.81 -34.13 5.41
C PRO A 51 19.54 -34.48 4.11
N GLN A 52 19.95 -33.48 3.33
CA GLN A 52 20.69 -33.62 2.07
C GLN A 52 22.22 -33.68 2.27
N GLY A 53 22.71 -33.52 3.51
CA GLY A 53 24.13 -33.59 3.86
C GLY A 53 24.89 -32.27 3.74
N GLU A 54 24.20 -31.16 3.48
CA GLU A 54 24.82 -29.83 3.43
C GLU A 54 24.97 -29.27 4.85
N PRO A 55 26.12 -28.68 5.21
CA PRO A 55 26.27 -28.05 6.52
C PRO A 55 25.49 -26.73 6.57
N ILE A 56 24.75 -26.51 7.66
CA ILE A 56 24.10 -25.25 7.99
C ILE A 56 24.44 -24.85 9.43
N ASP A 57 24.67 -23.57 9.64
CA ASP A 57 24.81 -23.02 10.99
C ASP A 57 23.43 -22.68 11.54
N VAL A 58 23.14 -23.18 12.72
CA VAL A 58 21.85 -23.03 13.40
C VAL A 58 22.09 -22.45 14.78
N ARG A 59 21.38 -21.38 15.12
CA ARG A 59 21.44 -20.72 16.42
C ARG A 59 20.33 -21.25 17.33
N LEU A 60 20.68 -22.13 18.25
CA LEU A 60 19.74 -22.76 19.16
C LEU A 60 19.48 -21.83 20.35
N ASP A 61 18.24 -21.77 20.80
CA ASP A 61 17.91 -21.31 22.14
C ASP A 61 18.45 -22.34 23.14
N PHE A 62 19.28 -21.87 24.07
CA PHE A 62 20.00 -22.71 25.03
C PHE A 62 19.08 -23.27 26.13
N ASP A 63 18.01 -22.53 26.46
CA ASP A 63 17.05 -22.89 27.51
C ASP A 63 15.98 -23.85 26.98
N ALA A 64 15.76 -23.87 25.66
CA ALA A 64 14.82 -24.77 25.00
C ALA A 64 15.43 -26.14 24.67
N ASP A 65 14.58 -27.17 24.56
CA ASP A 65 14.99 -28.45 24.00
C ASP A 65 15.06 -28.43 22.46
N ALA A 66 15.48 -29.55 21.86
CA ALA A 66 15.60 -29.65 20.41
C ALA A 66 14.23 -29.55 19.70
N ALA A 67 13.17 -30.09 20.29
CA ALA A 67 11.83 -30.03 19.72
C ALA A 67 11.26 -28.61 19.79
N GLU A 68 11.43 -27.92 20.91
CA GLU A 68 11.05 -26.52 21.10
C GLU A 68 11.81 -25.60 20.13
N ASN A 69 13.11 -25.80 19.96
CA ASN A 69 13.93 -25.07 18.99
C ASN A 69 13.42 -25.20 17.55
N ALA A 70 12.98 -26.41 17.15
CA ALA A 70 12.39 -26.63 15.84
C ALA A 70 10.98 -26.04 15.75
N GLN A 71 10.16 -26.21 16.79
CA GLN A 71 8.79 -25.75 16.86
C GLN A 71 8.70 -24.22 16.71
N HIS A 72 9.53 -23.46 17.44
CA HIS A 72 9.58 -22.00 17.32
C HIS A 72 9.88 -21.53 15.89
N ARG A 73 10.73 -22.26 15.16
CA ARG A 73 11.03 -21.94 13.76
C ARG A 73 9.86 -22.23 12.83
N TYR A 74 9.13 -23.33 13.04
CA TYR A 74 7.91 -23.59 12.27
C TYR A 74 6.83 -22.56 12.54
N GLU A 75 6.61 -22.21 13.80
CA GLU A 75 5.66 -21.15 14.19
C GLU A 75 6.04 -19.84 13.52
N ARG A 76 7.31 -19.44 13.60
CA ARG A 76 7.79 -18.22 12.95
C ARG A 76 7.64 -18.26 11.43
N ALA A 77 7.94 -19.40 10.80
CA ALA A 77 7.76 -19.58 9.36
C ALA A 77 6.28 -19.47 8.95
N ALA A 78 5.37 -20.05 9.74
CA ALA A 78 3.92 -19.99 9.52
C ALA A 78 3.38 -18.55 9.68
N GLU A 79 3.84 -17.80 10.69
CA GLU A 79 3.50 -16.39 10.84
C GLU A 79 3.93 -15.56 9.63
N LEU A 80 5.17 -15.75 9.15
CA LEU A 80 5.71 -15.04 8.00
C LEU A 80 4.99 -15.42 6.70
N GLU A 81 4.61 -16.70 6.53
CA GLU A 81 3.82 -17.16 5.39
C GLU A 81 2.42 -16.56 5.40
N ALA A 82 1.74 -16.54 6.56
CA ALA A 82 0.45 -15.88 6.69
C ALA A 82 0.54 -14.37 6.43
N GLU A 83 1.63 -13.71 6.84
CA GLU A 83 1.88 -12.31 6.53
C GLU A 83 2.13 -12.08 5.02
N LEU A 84 2.91 -12.93 4.38
CA LEU A 84 3.15 -12.86 2.93
C LEU A 84 1.86 -13.13 2.14
N GLU A 85 1.03 -14.08 2.57
CA GLU A 85 -0.27 -14.37 1.98
C GLU A 85 -1.24 -13.20 2.15
N ARG A 86 -1.30 -12.60 3.35
CA ARG A 86 -2.06 -11.35 3.57
C ARG A 86 -1.59 -10.28 2.60
N GLN A 87 -0.28 -10.03 2.50
CA GLN A 87 0.25 -9.03 1.57
C GLN A 87 -0.11 -9.32 0.10
N ARG A 88 -0.06 -10.58 -0.34
CA ARG A 88 -0.45 -11.02 -1.69
C ARG A 88 -1.94 -10.87 -1.95
N ALA A 89 -2.78 -11.33 -1.03
CA ALA A 89 -4.23 -11.21 -1.11
C ALA A 89 -4.67 -9.74 -1.16
N VAL A 90 -4.00 -8.91 -0.36
CA VAL A 90 -4.21 -7.47 -0.29
C VAL A 90 -3.81 -6.82 -1.63
N VAL A 91 -2.65 -7.12 -2.22
CA VAL A 91 -2.28 -6.63 -3.58
C VAL A 91 -3.29 -7.07 -4.65
N GLY A 92 -3.84 -8.28 -4.54
CA GLY A 92 -4.90 -8.78 -5.44
C GLY A 92 -6.19 -7.94 -5.42
N GLN A 93 -6.49 -7.23 -4.34
CA GLN A 93 -7.71 -6.41 -4.24
C GLN A 93 -7.65 -5.10 -5.05
N LEU A 94 -6.45 -4.60 -5.39
CA LEU A 94 -6.28 -3.47 -6.31
C LEU A 94 -6.08 -3.89 -7.76
N ALA A 95 -5.84 -5.18 -8.05
CA ALA A 95 -5.66 -5.66 -9.42
C ALA A 95 -6.75 -5.21 -10.42
N PRO A 96 -8.03 -5.03 -10.03
CA PRO A 96 -9.06 -4.53 -10.93
C PRO A 96 -8.97 -3.02 -11.23
N LEU A 97 -8.24 -2.24 -10.44
CA LEU A 97 -8.14 -0.79 -10.57
C LEU A 97 -6.88 -0.42 -11.37
N PRO A 98 -6.98 0.35 -12.46
CA PRO A 98 -5.79 0.82 -13.18
C PRO A 98 -4.87 1.65 -12.27
N ALA A 99 -3.54 1.51 -12.46
CA ALA A 99 -2.50 2.27 -11.76
C ALA A 99 -2.41 3.73 -12.25
N ASP A 100 -3.54 4.42 -12.27
CA ASP A 100 -3.70 5.77 -12.78
C ASP A 100 -4.45 6.62 -11.75
N PRO A 101 -3.95 7.80 -11.34
CA PRO A 101 -4.63 8.65 -10.37
C PRO A 101 -6.05 9.05 -10.78
N ILE A 102 -6.33 9.18 -12.08
CA ILE A 102 -7.65 9.51 -12.60
C ILE A 102 -8.62 8.35 -12.34
N ALA A 103 -8.19 7.08 -12.40
CA ALA A 103 -9.05 5.93 -12.08
C ALA A 103 -9.62 6.03 -10.66
N TYR A 104 -8.78 6.34 -9.67
CA TYR A 104 -9.20 6.62 -8.29
C TYR A 104 -10.21 7.76 -8.23
N LEU A 105 -9.92 8.87 -8.93
CA LEU A 105 -10.79 10.04 -8.93
C LEU A 105 -12.14 9.77 -9.59
N VAL A 106 -12.19 8.92 -10.62
CA VAL A 106 -13.43 8.47 -11.25
C VAL A 106 -14.28 7.69 -10.24
N CYS A 107 -13.69 6.73 -9.50
CA CYS A 107 -14.42 5.99 -8.47
C CYS A 107 -15.01 6.92 -7.40
N TYR A 108 -14.22 7.79 -6.81
CA TYR A 108 -14.71 8.74 -5.79
C TYR A 108 -15.74 9.74 -6.34
N HIS A 109 -15.61 10.15 -7.61
CA HIS A 109 -16.61 10.99 -8.26
C HIS A 109 -17.94 10.25 -8.37
N LEU A 110 -17.92 9.02 -8.89
CA LEU A 110 -19.12 8.21 -9.09
C LEU A 110 -19.80 7.79 -7.77
N ASP A 111 -19.05 7.56 -6.69
CA ASP A 111 -19.59 7.41 -5.34
C ASP A 111 -20.40 8.64 -4.90
N THR A 112 -19.85 9.83 -5.18
CA THR A 112 -20.50 11.09 -4.81
C THR A 112 -21.77 11.35 -5.62
N VAL A 113 -21.75 11.08 -6.93
CA VAL A 113 -22.81 11.47 -7.85
C VAL A 113 -23.75 10.34 -8.30
N GLU A 114 -23.50 9.10 -7.85
CA GLU A 114 -24.28 7.88 -8.12
C GLU A 114 -24.39 7.48 -9.61
N GLY A 115 -23.69 8.19 -10.48
CA GLY A 115 -23.56 7.91 -11.90
C GLY A 115 -23.18 9.14 -12.70
N ASN A 116 -22.44 8.97 -13.80
CA ASN A 116 -22.11 10.03 -14.74
C ASN A 116 -21.65 9.47 -16.09
N TYR A 117 -21.47 10.32 -17.10
CA TYR A 117 -20.91 9.93 -18.40
C TYR A 117 -19.50 10.50 -18.58
N PRO A 118 -18.61 9.82 -19.35
CA PRO A 118 -17.18 10.14 -19.38
C PRO A 118 -16.84 11.60 -19.68
N ARG A 119 -17.51 12.24 -20.65
CA ARG A 119 -17.28 13.66 -20.96
C ARG A 119 -17.57 14.60 -19.78
N SER A 120 -18.60 14.32 -18.98
CA SER A 120 -18.90 15.11 -17.79
C SER A 120 -17.92 14.83 -16.66
N ILE A 121 -17.51 13.56 -16.50
CA ILE A 121 -16.46 13.16 -15.54
C ILE A 121 -15.14 13.88 -15.88
N ALA A 122 -14.71 13.84 -17.13
CA ALA A 122 -13.49 14.51 -17.60
C ALA A 122 -13.51 16.01 -17.30
N GLY A 123 -14.64 16.69 -17.53
CA GLY A 123 -14.80 18.10 -17.19
C GLY A 123 -14.73 18.38 -15.68
N HIS A 124 -15.20 17.47 -14.83
CA HIS A 124 -15.10 17.60 -13.37
C HIS A 124 -13.69 17.31 -12.83
N LEU A 125 -13.01 16.35 -13.46
CA LEU A 125 -11.67 15.92 -13.07
C LEU A 125 -10.57 16.78 -13.70
N ASP A 126 -10.92 17.71 -14.60
CA ASP A 126 -9.97 18.44 -15.45
C ASP A 126 -9.01 17.45 -16.15
N ALA A 127 -9.56 16.39 -16.73
CA ALA A 127 -8.84 15.30 -17.36
C ALA A 127 -9.15 15.24 -18.86
N GLU A 128 -8.28 14.58 -19.63
CA GLU A 128 -8.52 14.33 -21.05
C GLU A 128 -9.71 13.38 -21.22
N ARG A 129 -10.57 13.68 -22.21
CA ARG A 129 -11.85 12.98 -22.36
C ARG A 129 -11.65 11.54 -22.78
N ASN A 130 -10.81 11.28 -23.78
CA ASN A 130 -10.60 9.93 -24.28
C ASN A 130 -9.97 9.05 -23.20
N HIS A 131 -9.02 9.60 -22.43
CA HIS A 131 -8.44 8.91 -21.28
C HIS A 131 -9.49 8.48 -20.24
N VAL A 132 -10.44 9.36 -19.90
CA VAL A 132 -11.54 9.00 -19.00
C VAL A 132 -12.50 7.98 -19.64
N GLU A 133 -12.72 8.04 -20.96
CA GLU A 133 -13.52 7.03 -21.68
C GLU A 133 -12.86 5.65 -21.62
N ASP A 134 -11.56 5.57 -21.87
CA ASP A 134 -10.77 4.34 -21.82
C ASP A 134 -10.74 3.75 -20.40
N LEU A 135 -10.45 4.57 -19.39
CA LEU A 135 -10.47 4.15 -17.98
C LEU A 135 -11.85 3.65 -17.54
N CYS A 136 -12.93 4.32 -17.96
CA CYS A 136 -14.30 3.85 -17.66
C CYS A 136 -14.56 2.47 -18.28
N SER A 137 -14.11 2.25 -19.52
CA SER A 137 -14.30 0.97 -20.22
C SER A 137 -13.46 -0.15 -19.59
N GLU A 138 -12.23 0.14 -19.19
CA GLU A 138 -11.34 -0.81 -18.52
C GLU A 138 -11.91 -1.22 -17.15
N MET A 139 -12.31 -0.24 -16.34
CA MET A 139 -12.90 -0.49 -15.02
C MET A 139 -14.29 -1.16 -15.11
N GLU A 140 -15.06 -0.94 -16.18
CA GLU A 140 -16.28 -1.71 -16.46
C GLU A 140 -15.93 -3.19 -16.69
N THR A 141 -14.93 -3.46 -17.54
CA THR A 141 -14.47 -4.82 -17.85
C THR A 141 -13.92 -5.52 -16.61
N ALA A 142 -13.23 -4.79 -15.74
CA ALA A 142 -12.73 -5.27 -14.46
C ALA A 142 -13.82 -5.43 -13.38
N GLY A 143 -15.06 -5.05 -13.68
CA GLY A 143 -16.21 -5.18 -12.79
C GLY A 143 -16.32 -4.11 -11.71
N LEU A 144 -15.50 -3.05 -11.73
CA LEU A 144 -15.58 -1.94 -10.78
C LEU A 144 -16.69 -0.93 -11.12
N LEU A 145 -17.01 -0.81 -12.40
CA LEU A 145 -18.10 0.02 -12.90
C LEU A 145 -19.16 -0.82 -13.58
N GLU A 146 -20.39 -0.32 -13.59
CA GLU A 146 -21.48 -0.89 -14.38
C GLU A 146 -22.21 0.19 -15.18
N ARG A 147 -22.76 -0.21 -16.33
CA ARG A 147 -23.55 0.69 -17.17
C ARG A 147 -24.93 0.91 -16.59
N VAL A 148 -25.41 2.15 -16.65
CA VAL A 148 -26.76 2.49 -16.21
C VAL A 148 -27.76 2.14 -17.31
N GLU A 149 -28.42 0.98 -17.19
CA GLU A 149 -29.48 0.56 -18.10
C GLU A 149 -30.76 1.39 -17.90
N SER A 150 -31.02 2.35 -18.78
CA SER A 150 -32.36 2.88 -19.05
C SER A 150 -32.31 3.93 -20.17
N GLY A 151 -33.16 3.85 -21.19
CA GLY A 151 -33.30 4.90 -22.21
C GLY A 151 -33.63 6.30 -21.65
N THR A 152 -33.96 6.38 -20.36
CA THR A 152 -34.28 7.59 -19.62
C THR A 152 -33.64 7.58 -18.24
N VAL A 153 -32.65 8.44 -18.02
CA VAL A 153 -31.94 8.53 -16.73
C VAL A 153 -32.53 9.66 -15.90
N LYS A 154 -33.21 9.30 -14.81
CA LYS A 154 -33.83 10.22 -13.84
C LYS A 154 -32.81 10.75 -12.85
N GLN A 155 -32.93 12.00 -12.43
CA GLN A 155 -32.00 12.66 -11.49
C GLN A 155 -31.79 11.89 -10.18
N ARG A 156 -32.82 11.22 -9.65
CA ARG A 156 -32.74 10.39 -8.44
C ARG A 156 -31.78 9.19 -8.53
N ARG A 157 -31.33 8.83 -9.74
CA ARG A 157 -30.36 7.75 -9.99
C ARG A 157 -28.99 8.25 -10.42
N VAL A 158 -28.85 9.56 -10.67
CA VAL A 158 -27.65 10.22 -11.22
C VAL A 158 -27.70 11.69 -10.76
N LYS A 159 -27.05 11.99 -9.63
CA LYS A 159 -27.08 13.29 -8.95
C LYS A 159 -26.28 14.38 -9.67
N ALA A 160 -25.38 14.01 -10.59
CA ALA A 160 -24.62 14.96 -11.42
C ALA A 160 -25.48 15.73 -12.46
N LYS A 161 -26.78 15.43 -12.57
CA LYS A 161 -27.67 16.03 -13.56
C LYS A 161 -28.34 17.31 -13.06
N GLN A 162 -28.43 18.30 -13.97
CA GLN A 162 -29.20 19.54 -13.76
C GLN A 162 -30.68 19.46 -14.20
N ALA A 163 -31.07 18.46 -15.01
CA ALA A 163 -32.45 18.31 -15.53
C ALA A 163 -33.13 17.04 -14.99
N ASP A 164 -34.46 17.10 -14.78
CA ASP A 164 -35.28 16.04 -14.17
C ASP A 164 -35.25 14.71 -14.96
N GLU A 165 -35.21 14.79 -16.28
CA GLU A 165 -35.26 13.63 -17.18
C GLU A 165 -34.55 13.93 -18.51
N VAL A 166 -33.62 13.07 -18.94
CA VAL A 166 -32.89 13.22 -20.22
C VAL A 166 -32.86 11.88 -20.93
N ARG A 167 -33.25 11.85 -22.22
CA ARG A 167 -33.07 10.68 -23.10
C ARG A 167 -31.58 10.38 -23.24
N GLN A 168 -31.17 9.13 -23.01
CA GLN A 168 -29.74 8.77 -23.10
C GLN A 168 -29.24 8.92 -24.54
N HIS A 169 -28.28 9.83 -24.75
CA HIS A 169 -27.46 9.89 -25.97
C HIS A 169 -26.01 9.43 -25.72
N HIS A 170 -25.67 9.13 -24.46
CA HIS A 170 -24.32 8.76 -24.01
C HIS A 170 -24.39 7.58 -23.05
N THR A 171 -23.34 6.78 -23.00
CA THR A 171 -23.16 5.74 -21.98
C THR A 171 -22.90 6.38 -20.62
N TYR A 172 -23.71 6.00 -19.63
CA TYR A 172 -23.51 6.38 -18.23
C TYR A 172 -22.95 5.19 -17.46
N TYR A 173 -22.00 5.49 -16.59
CA TYR A 173 -21.38 4.56 -15.64
C TYR A 173 -21.81 4.91 -14.22
N ARG A 174 -21.88 3.91 -13.35
CA ARG A 174 -21.94 4.04 -11.89
C ARG A 174 -21.00 3.01 -11.27
N LEU A 175 -20.66 3.18 -9.98
CA LEU A 175 -19.94 2.15 -9.25
C LEU A 175 -20.78 0.87 -9.20
N SER A 176 -20.11 -0.26 -9.42
CA SER A 176 -20.67 -1.57 -9.11
C SER A 176 -20.59 -1.82 -7.60
N ARG A 177 -21.13 -2.96 -7.16
CA ARG A 177 -20.97 -3.41 -5.77
C ARG A 177 -19.50 -3.64 -5.42
N GLU A 178 -18.72 -4.21 -6.34
CA GLU A 178 -17.28 -4.42 -6.21
C GLU A 178 -16.53 -3.08 -6.13
N GLY A 179 -16.93 -2.08 -6.92
CA GLY A 179 -16.42 -0.72 -6.83
C GLY A 179 -16.68 -0.05 -5.47
N ASP A 180 -17.89 -0.22 -4.91
CA ASP A 180 -18.21 0.26 -3.57
C ASP A 180 -17.37 -0.44 -2.49
N HIS A 181 -17.18 -1.75 -2.60
CA HIS A 181 -16.32 -2.52 -1.69
C HIS A 181 -14.86 -2.05 -1.77
N LEU A 182 -14.36 -1.77 -2.98
CA LEU A 182 -13.04 -1.21 -3.19
C LEU A 182 -12.89 0.13 -2.47
N LEU A 183 -13.84 1.07 -2.61
CA LEU A 183 -13.73 2.37 -1.93
C LEU A 183 -13.75 2.26 -0.40
N ARG A 184 -14.52 1.32 0.16
CA ARG A 184 -14.49 1.01 1.60
C ARG A 184 -13.12 0.51 2.02
N PHE A 185 -12.58 -0.45 1.28
CA PHE A 185 -11.23 -0.96 1.51
C PHE A 185 -10.17 0.16 1.45
N LEU A 186 -10.23 1.05 0.44
CA LEU A 186 -9.32 2.20 0.32
C LEU A 186 -9.37 3.17 1.50
N SER A 187 -10.47 3.18 2.27
CA SER A 187 -10.59 4.00 3.47
C SER A 187 -9.87 3.40 4.70
N GLU A 188 -9.66 2.08 4.68
CA GLU A 188 -9.02 1.32 5.73
C GLU A 188 -7.49 1.44 5.68
N ARG A 189 -6.82 1.03 6.76
CA ARG A 189 -5.36 1.11 6.86
C ARG A 189 -4.67 0.31 5.76
N GLU A 190 -5.12 -0.91 5.53
CA GLU A 190 -4.54 -1.81 4.53
C GLU A 190 -4.74 -1.28 3.10
N GLY A 191 -5.93 -0.77 2.78
CA GLY A 191 -6.18 -0.15 1.48
C GLY A 191 -5.29 1.05 1.22
N LYS A 192 -5.08 1.91 2.23
CA LYS A 192 -4.15 3.05 2.13
C LYS A 192 -2.70 2.62 1.90
N LEU A 193 -2.24 1.58 2.59
CA LEU A 193 -0.90 1.00 2.35
C LEU A 193 -0.76 0.53 0.90
N ASN A 194 -1.82 -0.09 0.42
CA ASN A 194 -1.90 -0.61 -0.93
C ASN A 194 -1.88 0.47 -2.00
N VAL A 195 -2.53 1.61 -1.77
CA VAL A 195 -2.42 2.77 -2.68
C VAL A 195 -0.97 3.22 -2.81
N LEU A 196 -0.20 3.25 -1.72
CA LEU A 196 1.23 3.60 -1.77
C LEU A 196 2.02 2.58 -2.60
N ARG A 197 1.72 1.28 -2.50
CA ARG A 197 2.37 0.25 -3.31
C ARG A 197 1.97 0.31 -4.79
N HIS A 198 0.71 0.63 -5.05
CA HIS A 198 0.13 0.61 -6.40
C HIS A 198 0.47 1.87 -7.20
N LEU A 199 0.37 3.05 -6.60
CA LEU A 199 0.77 4.33 -7.20
C LEU A 199 2.20 4.68 -6.73
N GLN A 200 3.21 4.12 -7.39
CA GLN A 200 4.63 4.35 -7.03
C GLN A 200 5.00 5.84 -7.00
N ASP A 201 4.52 6.63 -7.96
CA ASP A 201 4.72 8.08 -7.94
C ASP A 201 3.95 8.76 -6.81
N GLY A 202 2.78 8.22 -6.44
CA GLY A 202 2.02 8.65 -5.27
C GLY A 202 2.80 8.42 -3.97
N GLN A 203 3.44 7.26 -3.81
CA GLN A 203 4.37 6.99 -2.71
C GLN A 203 5.55 7.95 -2.73
N ARG A 204 6.16 8.19 -3.90
CA ARG A 204 7.28 9.14 -4.04
C ARG A 204 6.89 10.54 -3.57
N ILE A 205 5.68 11.00 -3.91
CA ILE A 205 5.13 12.28 -3.43
C ILE A 205 4.90 12.25 -1.92
N ALA A 206 4.26 11.21 -1.38
CA ALA A 206 4.00 11.09 0.06
C ALA A 206 5.31 11.07 0.88
N THR A 207 6.32 10.31 0.45
CA THR A 207 7.65 10.28 1.05
C THR A 207 8.33 11.64 1.00
N ARG A 208 8.24 12.35 -0.14
CA ARG A 208 8.77 13.70 -0.28
C ARG A 208 8.13 14.66 0.72
N LEU A 209 6.81 14.62 0.88
CA LEU A 209 6.08 15.46 1.86
C LEU A 209 6.44 15.11 3.31
N ALA A 210 6.50 13.82 3.66
CA ALA A 210 6.85 13.38 5.02
C ALA A 210 8.25 13.83 5.44
N ARG A 211 9.22 13.75 4.51
CA ARG A 211 10.62 14.16 4.77
C ARG A 211 10.83 15.67 4.64
N GLY A 212 10.09 16.30 3.73
CA GLY A 212 10.35 17.65 3.26
C GLY A 212 9.43 18.74 3.78
N GLY A 213 8.28 18.35 4.32
CA GLY A 213 7.21 19.24 4.74
C GLY A 213 6.31 19.72 3.61
N PRO A 214 5.55 20.81 3.83
CA PRO A 214 4.50 21.24 2.90
C PRO A 214 5.04 21.57 1.50
N ASP A 215 4.40 20.99 0.47
CA ASP A 215 4.73 21.22 -0.94
C ASP A 215 3.45 21.38 -1.80
N TYR A 216 3.57 21.76 -3.07
CA TYR A 216 2.45 21.94 -3.98
C TYR A 216 2.70 21.33 -5.37
N PRO A 217 1.66 20.97 -6.15
CA PRO A 217 1.79 20.11 -7.32
C PRO A 217 2.80 20.59 -8.37
N ARG A 218 2.83 21.89 -8.68
CA ARG A 218 3.75 22.44 -9.69
C ARG A 218 5.21 22.34 -9.26
N MET A 219 5.50 22.57 -7.99
CA MET A 219 6.87 22.43 -7.47
C MET A 219 7.31 20.98 -7.46
N THR A 220 6.42 20.07 -7.06
CA THR A 220 6.69 18.63 -7.12
C THR A 220 6.91 18.16 -8.56
N ALA A 221 6.10 18.62 -9.52
CA ALA A 221 6.26 18.29 -10.93
C ALA A 221 7.62 18.77 -11.49
N GLU A 222 8.00 20.02 -11.23
CA GLU A 222 9.29 20.58 -11.63
C GLU A 222 10.47 19.79 -11.04
N GLU A 223 10.38 19.40 -9.77
CA GLU A 223 11.47 18.74 -9.04
C GLU A 223 11.61 17.25 -9.35
N LEU A 224 10.51 16.59 -9.73
CA LEU A 224 10.50 15.18 -10.10
C LEU A 224 10.55 14.97 -11.61
N GLU A 225 10.62 16.04 -12.40
CA GLU A 225 10.59 16.03 -13.87
C GLU A 225 9.36 15.29 -14.43
N MET A 226 8.21 15.54 -13.84
CA MET A 226 6.93 14.91 -14.18
C MET A 226 5.96 15.91 -14.80
N ASP A 227 4.98 15.40 -15.55
CA ASP A 227 3.88 16.23 -16.05
C ASP A 227 3.09 16.86 -14.90
N PHE A 228 2.76 18.16 -15.06
CA PHE A 228 2.08 18.92 -14.01
C PHE A 228 0.66 18.41 -13.75
N GLU A 229 -0.09 18.07 -14.80
CA GLU A 229 -1.47 17.60 -14.64
C GLU A 229 -1.50 16.24 -13.98
N TYR A 230 -0.64 15.32 -14.41
CA TYR A 230 -0.46 14.02 -13.76
C TYR A 230 -0.16 14.15 -12.25
N VAL A 231 0.81 15.00 -11.89
CA VAL A 231 1.14 15.25 -10.47
C VAL A 231 -0.04 15.88 -9.73
N ARG A 232 -0.77 16.82 -10.36
CA ARG A 232 -1.98 17.40 -9.76
C ARG A 232 -3.06 16.34 -9.52
N HIS A 233 -3.26 15.40 -10.43
CA HIS A 233 -4.18 14.28 -10.24
C HIS A 233 -3.71 13.33 -9.13
N LEU A 234 -2.41 13.04 -9.02
CA LEU A 234 -1.85 12.26 -7.91
C LEU A 234 -2.15 12.90 -6.55
N TYR A 235 -1.91 14.22 -6.38
CA TYR A 235 -2.26 14.93 -5.15
C TYR A 235 -3.75 14.81 -4.81
N ARG A 236 -4.63 14.97 -5.81
CA ARG A 236 -6.08 14.84 -5.63
C ARG A 236 -6.47 13.41 -5.23
N ALA A 237 -5.87 12.39 -5.86
CA ALA A 237 -6.14 10.99 -5.56
C ALA A 237 -5.68 10.63 -4.13
N LEU A 238 -4.44 10.97 -3.78
CA LEU A 238 -3.90 10.77 -2.43
C LEU A 238 -4.73 11.51 -1.37
N GLN A 239 -5.24 12.69 -1.69
CA GLN A 239 -6.14 13.44 -0.81
C GLN A 239 -7.48 12.72 -0.61
N ARG A 240 -8.10 12.20 -1.68
CA ARG A 240 -9.37 11.45 -1.59
C ARG A 240 -9.22 10.16 -0.79
N VAL A 241 -8.08 9.48 -0.91
CA VAL A 241 -7.74 8.28 -0.13
C VAL A 241 -7.43 8.61 1.34
N GLY A 242 -7.04 9.86 1.64
CA GLY A 242 -6.70 10.31 3.00
C GLY A 242 -5.23 10.08 3.38
N LEU A 243 -4.35 9.95 2.39
CA LEU A 243 -2.89 9.89 2.58
C LEU A 243 -2.25 11.29 2.67
N VAL A 244 -2.90 12.27 2.05
CA VAL A 244 -2.44 13.66 2.02
C VAL A 244 -3.61 14.58 2.37
N THR A 245 -3.34 15.73 2.96
CA THR A 245 -4.34 16.77 3.22
C THR A 245 -3.80 18.15 2.86
N THR A 246 -4.69 19.13 2.72
CA THR A 246 -4.32 20.52 2.51
C THR A 246 -3.67 21.07 3.77
N TYR A 247 -2.52 21.72 3.64
CA TYR A 247 -1.92 22.49 4.73
C TYR A 247 -2.84 23.67 5.08
N GLU A 248 -3.16 23.90 6.35
CA GLU A 248 -4.11 24.94 6.76
C GLU A 248 -3.45 26.27 7.16
N GLY A 249 -2.17 26.26 7.56
CA GLY A 249 -1.46 27.47 7.99
C GLY A 249 -1.36 28.53 6.89
N SER A 250 -1.49 29.81 7.27
CA SER A 250 -1.38 30.93 6.33
C SER A 250 0.06 31.17 5.84
N THR A 251 1.03 30.79 6.66
CA THR A 251 2.47 30.89 6.40
C THR A 251 3.12 29.55 6.71
N ILE A 252 4.05 29.12 5.84
CA ILE A 252 4.88 27.95 6.06
C ILE A 252 6.21 28.44 6.63
N LYS A 253 6.54 28.03 7.85
CA LYS A 253 7.79 28.42 8.52
C LYS A 253 8.96 27.63 7.97
N GLY A 254 10.17 28.19 8.07
CA GLY A 254 11.38 27.48 7.65
C GLY A 254 11.61 26.14 8.33
N SER A 255 11.21 26.00 9.61
CA SER A 255 11.27 24.73 10.34
C SER A 255 10.38 23.64 9.74
N GLU A 256 9.31 24.03 9.05
CA GLU A 256 8.35 23.13 8.41
C GLU A 256 8.79 22.76 7.01
N ARG A 257 9.73 23.50 6.38
CA ARG A 257 10.12 23.31 4.99
C ARG A 257 11.58 22.89 4.87
N LYS A 258 11.79 21.58 4.91
CA LYS A 258 13.14 20.96 4.91
C LYS A 258 13.74 20.85 3.51
N LEU A 259 12.94 20.62 2.47
CA LEU A 259 13.46 20.45 1.10
C LEU A 259 13.90 21.76 0.43
N LYS A 260 13.25 22.88 0.76
CA LYS A 260 13.58 24.21 0.23
C LYS A 260 13.52 25.24 1.35
N PRO A 261 14.52 25.29 2.24
CA PRO A 261 14.50 26.16 3.40
C PRO A 261 14.40 27.63 2.98
N LYS A 262 13.35 28.28 3.47
CA LYS A 262 13.14 29.74 3.44
C LYS A 262 12.72 30.16 4.84
N SER A 263 13.06 31.37 5.28
CA SER A 263 12.65 31.87 6.60
C SER A 263 11.15 31.73 6.79
N GLU A 264 10.38 32.23 5.82
CA GLU A 264 8.93 32.12 5.76
C GLU A 264 8.45 32.05 4.31
N THR A 265 7.33 31.38 4.07
CA THR A 265 6.64 31.37 2.78
C THR A 265 5.16 31.69 2.99
N HIS A 266 4.72 32.87 2.53
CA HIS A 266 3.30 33.17 2.43
C HIS A 266 2.67 32.40 1.28
N ARG A 267 1.55 31.71 1.55
CA ARG A 267 0.92 30.85 0.55
C ARG A 267 0.22 31.65 -0.54
N LYS A 268 0.56 31.33 -1.78
CA LYS A 268 -0.17 31.75 -2.99
C LYS A 268 -0.87 30.57 -3.69
N HIS A 269 -0.63 29.35 -3.22
CA HIS A 269 -1.09 28.10 -3.80
C HIS A 269 -1.66 27.18 -2.72
N THR A 270 -2.34 26.11 -3.15
CA THR A 270 -2.73 25.01 -2.29
C THR A 270 -1.50 24.15 -2.00
N TYR A 271 -1.06 24.16 -0.75
CA TYR A 271 0.00 23.30 -0.25
C TYR A 271 -0.61 22.09 0.42
N TYR A 272 0.13 21.00 0.40
CA TYR A 272 -0.28 19.71 0.89
C TYR A 272 0.75 19.17 1.88
N VAL A 273 0.29 18.36 2.82
CA VAL A 273 1.10 17.62 3.81
C VAL A 273 0.59 16.19 3.94
N THR A 274 1.45 15.28 4.37
CA THR A 274 1.04 13.92 4.73
C THR A 274 0.09 13.92 5.92
N THR A 275 -0.80 12.93 5.96
CA THR A 275 -1.59 12.65 7.17
C THR A 275 -0.76 11.81 8.15
N PRO A 276 -1.09 11.80 9.46
CA PRO A 276 -0.41 10.92 10.43
C PRO A 276 -0.45 9.44 10.04
N VAL A 277 -1.56 9.02 9.40
CA VAL A 277 -1.72 7.65 8.90
C VAL A 277 -0.69 7.36 7.80
N ALA A 278 -0.51 8.28 6.84
CA ALA A 278 0.49 8.13 5.80
C ALA A 278 1.91 8.09 6.35
N GLU A 279 2.26 8.93 7.33
CA GLU A 279 3.58 8.91 7.96
C GLU A 279 3.87 7.60 8.69
N GLN A 280 2.86 6.99 9.32
CA GLN A 280 3.03 5.65 9.89
C GLN A 280 3.21 4.60 8.79
N LEU A 281 2.35 4.61 7.76
CA LEU A 281 2.43 3.65 6.66
C LEU A 281 3.77 3.71 5.90
N LEU A 282 4.33 4.90 5.73
CA LEU A 282 5.63 5.07 5.08
C LEU A 282 6.78 4.50 5.91
N ARG A 283 6.69 4.54 7.25
CA ARG A 283 7.66 3.88 8.13
C ARG A 283 7.58 2.37 7.99
N ASP A 284 6.37 1.82 8.02
CA ASP A 284 6.13 0.37 7.84
C ASP A 284 6.59 -0.14 6.44
N LEU A 285 6.74 0.72 5.44
CA LEU A 285 7.28 0.37 4.11
C LEU A 285 8.82 0.39 4.05
N ASP A 286 9.45 1.18 4.92
CA ASP A 286 10.91 1.29 5.01
C ASP A 286 11.52 0.14 5.87
N ASP A 287 10.69 -0.59 6.65
CA ASP A 287 11.04 -1.76 7.50
C ASP A 287 10.90 -3.13 6.75
#